data_AF-A0A553PBY8-F1
#
_entry.id   AF-A0A553PBY8-F1
#
_cell.length_a   1.000
_cell.length_b   1.000
_cell.length_c   1.000
_cell.angle_alpha   90.00
_cell.angle_beta   90.00
_cell.angle_gamma   90.00
#
_symmetry.space_group_name_H-M   'P 1'
#
loop_
_entity.id
_entity.type
_entity.pdbx_description
1 polymer ?
#
loop_
_entity_poly.entity_id
_entity_poly.type
_entity_poly.pdbx_seq_one_letter_code
_entity_poly.pdbx_strand_id
1 'polypeptide(L)'
;MLAGHFHRLATVGMVSHAPVAASVSRPLGLPSLAIRYSSSQPSFTDTSAPPPARSGQHRSIRRRDFRFIFPEFLPDPNSEFRQPLAEKLARQDLLRRRAQVEIPEFYVGSIVAVTTSESYAHTADKLTKFVGIVIERGGTGPRAWIKVRNVVDKIGVEFLYEIYCPTIQKIETLRLERRLDEDLTYLRDAPPEYSTFPPDMEVEILPEGTPVPVNDLKVPLRPAPWTRRWERYTDRLNGYILPDDLPDYKTSEMERESKFLNIGWQGQVMKYDLLLQYHETISVEEQDAIWREVGDALETRDLDMRKVAAKRAFSKPTKRQ
;
A
#
# COMPACT_ATOMS: atom_id res chain seq x y z
N MET A 1 -57.89 -7.49 -68.93
CA MET A 1 -58.51 -6.26 -69.48
C MET A 1 -57.50 -5.12 -69.39
N LEU A 2 -57.75 -4.00 -70.08
CA LEU A 2 -56.97 -2.73 -70.21
C LEU A 2 -56.08 -2.37 -69.00
N ALA A 3 -54.78 -1.99 -69.11
CA ALA A 3 -54.12 -0.84 -69.79
C ALA A 3 -54.18 0.49 -68.98
N GLY A 4 -53.21 1.43 -68.97
CA GLY A 4 -51.90 1.57 -69.68
C GLY A 4 -50.67 1.68 -68.73
N HIS A 5 -49.40 1.94 -69.13
CA HIS A 5 -48.81 2.85 -70.14
C HIS A 5 -49.05 4.35 -69.80
N PHE A 6 -48.07 5.28 -69.69
CA PHE A 6 -46.76 5.53 -70.39
C PHE A 6 -45.64 6.00 -69.38
N HIS A 7 -44.33 5.65 -69.52
CA HIS A 7 -43.17 6.48 -69.99
C HIS A 7 -42.81 7.75 -69.17
N ARG A 8 -41.58 8.34 -69.10
CA ARG A 8 -40.19 8.20 -69.67
C ARG A 8 -39.25 9.15 -68.83
N LEU A 9 -37.90 9.28 -68.84
CA LEU A 9 -36.63 8.74 -69.46
C LEU A 9 -35.59 8.60 -68.27
N ALA A 10 -34.33 8.11 -68.28
CA ALA A 10 -33.19 7.94 -69.22
C ALA A 10 -32.28 9.21 -69.43
N THR A 11 -30.92 9.24 -69.45
CA THR A 11 -29.78 8.38 -68.97
C THR A 11 -28.45 9.21 -69.06
N VAL A 12 -27.34 8.80 -68.40
CA VAL A 12 -25.92 9.27 -68.59
C VAL A 12 -25.60 10.71 -68.13
N GLY A 13 -24.41 11.11 -67.65
CA GLY A 13 -23.19 10.37 -67.22
C GLY A 13 -21.86 11.18 -67.37
N MET A 14 -20.77 10.63 -66.81
CA MET A 14 -19.32 10.96 -66.97
C MET A 14 -18.68 12.30 -66.48
N VAL A 15 -17.78 12.14 -65.48
CA VAL A 15 -16.36 12.60 -65.35
C VAL A 15 -15.90 14.00 -65.86
N SER A 16 -15.23 14.79 -64.99
CA SER A 16 -13.85 15.32 -65.14
C SER A 16 -13.58 16.63 -64.33
N HIS A 17 -12.44 17.31 -64.56
CA HIS A 17 -11.71 18.09 -63.55
C HIS A 17 -11.59 19.60 -63.80
N ALA A 18 -11.59 20.37 -62.69
CA ALA A 18 -10.82 21.61 -62.46
C ALA A 18 -11.18 22.85 -63.32
N PRO A 19 -10.51 24.00 -63.12
CA PRO A 19 -10.48 24.77 -61.86
C PRO A 19 -10.93 26.24 -62.04
N VAL A 20 -11.36 26.90 -60.95
CA VAL A 20 -11.59 28.36 -60.94
C VAL A 20 -10.93 28.97 -59.71
N ALA A 21 -10.17 30.06 -59.91
CA ALA A 21 -9.47 30.77 -58.84
C ALA A 21 -10.38 31.79 -58.14
N ALA A 22 -10.14 32.00 -56.84
CA ALA A 22 -10.71 33.09 -56.05
C ALA A 22 -9.60 34.01 -55.53
N SER A 23 -9.92 35.29 -55.33
CA SER A 23 -8.95 36.39 -55.21
C SER A 23 -8.15 36.42 -53.90
N VAL A 24 -6.87 36.79 -54.02
CA VAL A 24 -5.99 37.16 -52.91
C VAL A 24 -6.54 38.37 -52.14
N SER A 25 -6.58 38.28 -50.82
CA SER A 25 -6.63 39.44 -49.92
C SER A 25 -5.64 39.23 -48.75
N ARG A 26 -4.87 40.27 -48.42
CA ARG A 26 -3.79 40.21 -47.42
C ARG A 26 -4.31 40.58 -46.03
N PRO A 27 -4.10 39.78 -44.97
CA PRO A 27 -4.08 40.32 -43.62
C PRO A 27 -2.82 41.18 -43.42
N LEU A 28 -2.94 42.28 -42.68
CA LEU A 28 -1.82 43.13 -42.29
C LEU A 28 -1.06 42.50 -41.13
N GLY A 29 0.28 42.48 -41.20
CA GLY A 29 1.12 41.96 -40.13
C GLY A 29 1.29 42.96 -38.99
N LEU A 30 1.10 42.50 -37.75
CA LEU A 30 1.58 43.19 -36.54
C LEU A 30 2.89 42.52 -36.07
N PRO A 31 3.86 43.28 -35.54
CA PRO A 31 5.21 42.78 -35.29
C PRO A 31 5.28 41.88 -34.05
N SER A 32 6.01 40.77 -34.15
CA SER A 32 6.38 39.97 -32.99
C SER A 32 7.51 40.63 -32.19
N LEU A 33 7.31 40.82 -30.88
CA LEU A 33 8.41 41.18 -29.97
C LEU A 33 9.31 39.96 -29.75
N ALA A 34 10.32 39.82 -30.62
CA ALA A 34 11.36 38.82 -30.46
C ALA A 34 12.31 39.20 -29.30
N ILE A 35 12.01 38.73 -28.09
CA ILE A 35 12.91 38.81 -26.94
C ILE A 35 14.15 37.97 -27.25
N ARG A 36 15.28 38.64 -27.51
CA ARG A 36 16.56 37.98 -27.81
C ARG A 36 17.20 37.46 -26.52
N TYR A 37 16.95 36.20 -26.18
CA TYR A 37 17.83 35.48 -25.26
C TYR A 37 19.18 35.23 -25.95
N SER A 38 20.26 35.75 -25.36
CA SER A 38 21.61 35.55 -25.88
C SER A 38 22.07 34.13 -25.61
N SER A 39 22.34 33.35 -26.66
CA SER A 39 22.71 31.95 -26.57
C SER A 39 24.21 31.77 -26.30
N SER A 40 24.63 31.95 -25.05
CA SER A 40 25.95 31.50 -24.58
C SER A 40 25.92 30.00 -24.29
N GLN A 41 26.43 29.16 -25.21
CA GLN A 41 26.64 27.74 -24.92
C GLN A 41 28.02 27.53 -24.28
N PRO A 42 28.11 26.99 -23.05
CA PRO A 42 29.37 26.46 -22.55
C PRO A 42 29.67 25.13 -23.28
N SER A 43 30.84 25.03 -23.90
CA SER A 43 31.31 23.81 -24.55
C SER A 43 31.52 22.72 -23.50
N PHE A 44 30.63 21.72 -23.47
CA PHE A 44 30.75 20.60 -22.53
C PHE A 44 31.83 19.63 -23.01
N THR A 45 33.01 19.68 -22.38
CA THR A 45 34.08 18.70 -22.64
C THR A 45 33.72 17.37 -22.02
N ASP A 46 33.70 16.31 -22.84
CA ASP A 46 33.42 14.95 -22.39
C ASP A 46 34.60 14.40 -21.57
N THR A 47 34.40 14.30 -20.25
CA THR A 47 35.31 13.61 -19.32
C THR A 47 34.51 12.55 -18.60
N SER A 48 34.65 11.31 -19.05
CA SER A 48 33.93 10.13 -18.57
C SER A 48 34.39 9.64 -17.19
N ALA A 49 34.10 10.43 -16.16
CA ALA A 49 34.15 10.00 -14.77
C ALA A 49 32.71 9.68 -14.28
N PRO A 50 32.38 8.42 -13.91
CA PRO A 50 31.11 8.17 -13.24
C PRO A 50 31.09 8.95 -11.92
N PRO A 51 29.94 9.54 -11.52
CA PRO A 51 29.86 10.26 -10.25
C PRO A 51 30.26 9.30 -9.12
N PRO A 52 31.14 9.71 -8.18
CA PRO A 52 31.62 8.83 -7.15
C PRO A 52 30.43 8.28 -6.36
N ALA A 53 30.27 6.96 -6.37
CA ALA A 53 29.17 6.29 -5.71
C ALA A 53 29.13 6.75 -4.26
N ARG A 54 28.04 7.42 -3.85
CA ARG A 54 27.93 8.05 -2.53
C ARG A 54 27.93 6.98 -1.46
N SER A 55 29.12 6.69 -0.94
CA SER A 55 29.40 5.63 0.02
C SER A 55 28.53 5.78 1.26
N GLY A 56 27.58 4.85 1.43
CA GLY A 56 26.89 4.61 2.70
C GLY A 56 26.36 5.86 3.41
N GLN A 57 25.64 6.76 2.72
CA GLN A 57 24.73 7.66 3.44
C GLN A 57 23.59 6.83 4.02
N HIS A 58 23.85 6.20 5.16
CA HIS A 58 22.89 5.47 5.98
C HIS A 58 21.70 6.40 6.24
N ARG A 59 20.56 6.14 5.58
CA ARG A 59 19.37 6.96 5.75
C ARG A 59 18.92 6.83 7.20
N SER A 60 19.17 7.85 8.00
CA SER A 60 18.44 8.02 9.26
C SER A 60 16.95 8.06 8.93
N ILE A 61 16.19 7.20 9.60
CA ILE A 61 14.72 7.20 9.54
C ILE A 61 14.27 8.62 9.86
N ARG A 62 13.54 9.24 8.95
CA ARG A 62 13.03 10.59 9.16
C ARG A 62 11.77 10.49 10.00
N ARG A 63 11.50 11.48 10.86
CA ARG A 63 10.24 11.50 11.65
C ARG A 63 8.97 11.46 10.79
N ARG A 64 9.07 11.83 9.50
CA ARG A 64 7.99 11.67 8.50
C ARG A 64 7.68 10.22 8.15
N ASP A 65 8.66 9.32 8.26
CA ASP A 65 8.50 7.89 8.00
C ASP A 65 7.72 7.20 9.14
N PHE A 66 7.67 7.81 10.34
CA PHE A 66 6.87 7.34 11.48
C PHE A 66 5.37 7.22 11.18
N ARG A 67 4.84 7.95 10.19
CA ARG A 67 3.45 7.76 9.71
C ARG A 67 3.16 6.32 9.33
N PHE A 68 4.12 5.61 8.72
CA PHE A 68 3.94 4.26 8.21
C PHE A 68 4.43 3.18 9.20
N ILE A 69 5.45 3.50 10.01
CA ILE A 69 5.96 2.61 11.06
C ILE A 69 4.98 2.54 12.25
N PHE A 70 4.44 3.69 12.67
CA PHE A 70 3.65 3.90 13.88
C PHE A 70 2.29 4.59 13.63
N PRO A 71 1.47 4.20 12.63
CA PRO A 71 0.17 4.82 12.33
C PRO A 71 -0.77 4.90 13.54
N GLU A 72 -0.67 4.00 14.52
CA GLU A 72 -1.52 4.03 15.72
C GLU A 72 -1.33 5.25 16.64
N PHE A 73 -0.21 5.97 16.50
CA PHE A 73 0.03 7.22 17.22
C PHE A 73 -0.70 8.41 16.59
N LEU A 74 -1.22 8.24 15.37
CA LEU A 74 -2.06 9.24 14.73
C LEU A 74 -3.52 9.08 15.22
N PRO A 75 -4.28 10.19 15.33
CA PRO A 75 -5.69 10.17 15.65
C PRO A 75 -6.52 9.49 14.55
N ASP A 76 -7.80 9.26 14.83
CA ASP A 76 -8.78 8.94 13.80
C ASP A 76 -8.95 10.15 12.85
N PRO A 77 -9.00 9.97 11.52
CA PRO A 77 -9.25 11.07 10.60
C PRO A 77 -10.63 11.74 10.79
N ASN A 78 -11.65 11.02 11.30
CA ASN A 78 -12.94 11.65 11.59
C ASN A 78 -12.85 12.55 12.84
N SER A 79 -12.81 13.87 12.60
CA SER A 79 -12.74 14.89 13.63
C SER A 79 -13.96 14.98 14.56
N GLU A 80 -15.11 14.37 14.26
CA GLU A 80 -16.34 14.47 15.07
C GLU A 80 -16.17 13.92 16.49
N PHE A 81 -15.37 12.87 16.66
CA PHE A 81 -15.19 12.15 17.93
C PHE A 81 -13.83 12.42 18.60
N ARG A 82 -13.04 13.34 18.03
CA ARG A 82 -11.69 13.65 18.48
C ARG A 82 -11.67 14.47 19.77
N GLN A 83 -10.70 14.15 20.63
CA GLN A 83 -10.49 14.82 21.91
C GLN A 83 -8.99 14.92 22.20
N PRO A 84 -8.35 16.08 21.98
CA PRO A 84 -6.89 16.22 22.06
C PRO A 84 -6.27 15.79 23.39
N LEU A 85 -6.99 15.93 24.51
CA LEU A 85 -6.54 15.46 25.83
C LEU A 85 -6.56 13.92 25.92
N ALA A 86 -7.62 13.27 25.44
CA ALA A 86 -7.71 11.81 25.43
C ALA A 86 -6.68 11.20 24.47
N GLU A 87 -6.51 11.79 23.28
CA GLU A 87 -5.46 11.42 22.32
C GLU A 87 -4.05 11.59 22.90
N LYS A 88 -3.83 12.60 23.74
CA LYS A 88 -2.54 12.81 24.44
C LYS A 88 -2.28 11.75 25.50
N LEU A 89 -3.26 11.47 26.36
CA LEU A 89 -3.16 10.41 27.38
C LEU A 89 -2.97 9.03 26.73
N ALA A 90 -3.72 8.74 25.66
CA ALA A 90 -3.56 7.52 24.87
C ALA A 90 -2.13 7.35 24.34
N ARG A 91 -1.55 8.39 23.72
CA ARG A 91 -0.16 8.35 23.20
C ARG A 91 0.89 8.16 24.31
N GLN A 92 0.67 8.73 25.50
CA GLN A 92 1.52 8.47 26.66
C GLN A 92 1.44 6.99 27.09
N ASP A 93 0.25 6.39 27.05
CA ASP A 93 0.07 4.97 27.40
C ASP A 93 0.69 4.03 26.36
N LEU A 94 0.68 4.39 25.07
CA LEU A 94 1.41 3.63 24.04
C LEU A 94 2.91 3.60 24.32
N LEU A 95 3.50 4.75 24.72
CA LEU A 95 4.90 4.84 25.12
C LEU A 95 5.18 4.02 26.38
N ARG A 96 4.33 4.12 27.42
CA ARG A 96 4.46 3.32 28.66
C ARG A 96 4.44 1.82 28.38
N ARG A 97 3.57 1.34 27.46
CA ARG A 97 3.50 -0.08 27.06
C ARG A 97 4.68 -0.50 26.16
N ARG A 98 5.11 0.36 25.21
CA ARG A 98 6.30 0.12 24.35
C ARG A 98 7.63 0.13 25.10
N ALA A 99 7.67 0.70 26.31
CA ALA A 99 8.81 0.58 27.23
C ALA A 99 8.85 -0.77 27.98
N GLN A 100 7.75 -1.55 27.97
CA GLN A 100 7.66 -2.86 28.63
C GLN A 100 7.76 -4.04 27.66
N VAL A 101 7.26 -3.91 26.43
CA VAL A 101 7.26 -4.99 25.42
C VAL A 101 7.91 -4.55 24.11
N GLU A 102 8.76 -5.44 23.58
CA GLU A 102 9.39 -5.32 22.26
C GLU A 102 8.32 -5.40 21.15
N ILE A 103 7.84 -4.23 20.70
CA ILE A 103 6.97 -4.08 19.51
C ILE A 103 7.82 -3.54 18.34
N PRO A 104 8.26 -4.38 17.39
CA PRO A 104 9.15 -4.00 16.30
C PRO A 104 8.44 -3.16 15.22
N GLU A 105 9.21 -2.73 14.21
CA GLU A 105 8.69 -2.24 12.94
C GLU A 105 8.16 -3.42 12.10
N PHE A 106 6.97 -3.26 11.52
CA PHE A 106 6.34 -4.18 10.58
C PHE A 106 5.30 -3.44 9.73
N TYR A 107 4.96 -4.01 8.58
CA TYR A 107 3.97 -3.48 7.64
C TYR A 107 2.96 -4.57 7.26
N VAL A 108 1.89 -4.19 6.55
CA VAL A 108 1.07 -5.16 5.82
C VAL A 108 1.95 -5.84 4.77
N GLY A 109 1.93 -7.18 4.75
CA GLY A 109 2.86 -8.02 4.01
C GLY A 109 4.02 -8.60 4.84
N SER A 110 4.40 -7.98 5.96
CA SER A 110 5.48 -8.50 6.80
C SER A 110 5.08 -9.82 7.48
N ILE A 111 6.05 -10.72 7.66
CA ILE A 111 5.87 -11.97 8.40
C ILE A 111 6.25 -11.72 9.86
N VAL A 112 5.35 -12.04 10.79
CA VAL A 112 5.52 -11.79 12.23
C VAL A 112 5.29 -13.07 13.05
N ALA A 113 5.98 -13.17 14.17
CA ALA A 113 5.64 -14.07 15.27
C ALA A 113 5.03 -13.25 16.42
N VAL A 114 3.83 -13.62 16.86
CA VAL A 114 3.19 -13.05 18.05
C VAL A 114 3.21 -14.11 19.14
N THR A 115 3.75 -13.75 20.31
CA THR A 115 3.77 -14.62 21.50
C THR A 115 2.79 -14.07 22.54
N THR A 116 1.71 -14.81 22.79
CA THR A 116 0.73 -14.49 23.83
C THR A 116 0.86 -15.42 25.03
N SER A 117 0.54 -14.92 26.22
CA SER A 117 0.24 -15.73 27.40
C SER A 117 -1.24 -16.10 27.39
N GLU A 118 -1.54 -17.39 27.31
CA GLU A 118 -2.91 -17.94 27.23
C GLU A 118 -3.12 -18.93 28.38
N SER A 119 -4.13 -18.67 29.22
CA SER A 119 -4.36 -19.41 30.47
C SER A 119 -4.66 -20.90 30.26
N TYR A 120 -5.22 -21.24 29.09
CA TYR A 120 -5.59 -22.60 28.68
C TYR A 120 -4.56 -23.28 27.76
N ALA A 121 -3.43 -22.63 27.45
CA ALA A 121 -2.40 -23.23 26.60
C ALA A 121 -1.81 -24.51 27.21
N HIS A 122 -1.56 -25.51 26.36
CA HIS A 122 -0.99 -26.80 26.77
C HIS A 122 0.52 -26.74 27.06
N THR A 123 1.19 -25.64 26.71
CA THR A 123 2.59 -25.35 27.03
C THR A 123 2.78 -25.16 28.54
N ALA A 124 3.85 -25.71 29.13
CA ALA A 124 4.15 -25.54 30.55
C ALA A 124 4.23 -24.06 30.99
N ASP A 125 4.85 -23.20 30.16
CA ASP A 125 4.97 -21.77 30.40
C ASP A 125 3.69 -20.96 30.12
N LYS A 126 2.62 -21.63 29.66
CA LYS A 126 1.37 -21.02 29.18
C LYS A 126 1.53 -19.98 28.06
N LEU A 127 2.62 -20.10 27.29
CA LEU A 127 2.89 -19.27 26.12
C LEU A 127 2.48 -19.98 24.82
N THR A 128 1.87 -19.23 23.93
CA THR A 128 1.49 -19.63 22.56
C THR A 128 2.18 -18.70 21.57
N LYS A 129 2.96 -19.26 20.63
CA LYS A 129 3.57 -18.54 19.51
C LYS A 129 2.74 -18.81 18.25
N PHE A 130 2.25 -17.76 17.59
CA PHE A 130 1.65 -17.84 16.25
C PHE A 130 2.53 -17.09 15.25
N VAL A 131 2.85 -17.73 14.12
CA VAL A 131 3.60 -17.13 13.02
C VAL A 131 2.68 -16.97 11.82
N GLY A 132 2.76 -15.86 11.10
CA GLY A 132 2.04 -15.64 9.85
C GLY A 132 2.31 -14.28 9.21
N ILE A 133 1.66 -14.03 8.08
CA ILE A 133 1.71 -12.75 7.36
C ILE A 133 0.68 -11.76 7.94
N VAL A 134 1.08 -10.51 8.14
CA VAL A 134 0.13 -9.42 8.47
C VAL A 134 -0.67 -9.08 7.22
N ILE A 135 -1.96 -9.42 7.20
CA ILE A 135 -2.85 -9.15 6.05
C ILE A 135 -3.58 -7.81 6.13
N GLU A 136 -3.70 -7.25 7.34
CA GLU A 136 -4.47 -6.03 7.60
C GLU A 136 -3.96 -5.42 8.92
N ARG A 137 -3.85 -4.09 8.98
CA ARG A 137 -3.48 -3.32 10.19
C ARG A 137 -4.45 -2.14 10.30
N GLY A 138 -4.96 -1.87 11.48
CA GLY A 138 -5.94 -0.80 11.66
C GLY A 138 -6.20 -0.44 13.12
N GLY A 139 -7.15 0.47 13.34
CA GLY A 139 -7.42 1.06 14.66
C GLY A 139 -6.38 2.10 15.08
N THR A 140 -6.76 2.95 16.04
CA THR A 140 -5.99 4.10 16.51
C THR A 140 -5.76 4.02 18.03
N GLY A 141 -4.70 4.67 18.51
CA GLY A 141 -4.34 4.66 19.92
C GLY A 141 -4.16 3.23 20.48
N PRO A 142 -4.62 2.94 21.71
CA PRO A 142 -4.42 1.64 22.35
C PRO A 142 -5.27 0.52 21.71
N ARG A 143 -6.25 0.88 20.87
CA ARG A 143 -7.12 -0.06 20.15
C ARG A 143 -6.58 -0.46 18.77
N ALA A 144 -5.33 -0.12 18.47
CA ALA A 144 -4.69 -0.55 17.24
C ALA A 144 -4.43 -2.06 17.22
N TRP A 145 -4.71 -2.69 16.08
CA TRP A 145 -4.70 -4.13 15.90
C TRP A 145 -4.01 -4.54 14.59
N ILE A 146 -3.59 -5.81 14.55
CA ILE A 146 -3.09 -6.50 13.36
C ILE A 146 -3.90 -7.78 13.14
N LYS A 147 -4.10 -8.14 11.88
CA LYS A 147 -4.67 -9.43 11.46
C LYS A 147 -3.56 -10.28 10.86
N VAL A 148 -3.21 -11.38 11.52
CA VAL A 148 -2.13 -12.29 11.13
C VAL A 148 -2.73 -13.58 10.59
N ARG A 149 -2.32 -13.98 9.38
CA ARG A 149 -2.82 -15.16 8.66
C ARG A 149 -1.72 -16.19 8.47
N ASN A 150 -2.05 -17.47 8.64
CA ASN A 150 -1.21 -18.59 8.22
C ASN A 150 -2.07 -19.79 7.82
N VAL A 151 -1.52 -20.72 7.04
CA VAL A 151 -2.11 -22.02 6.77
C VAL A 151 -1.37 -23.07 7.58
N VAL A 152 -2.01 -23.58 8.63
CA VAL A 152 -1.48 -24.61 9.53
C VAL A 152 -2.25 -25.91 9.26
N ASP A 153 -1.56 -27.02 9.03
CA ASP A 153 -2.16 -28.33 8.70
C ASP A 153 -3.20 -28.27 7.56
N LYS A 154 -2.93 -27.42 6.56
CA LYS A 154 -3.80 -27.11 5.39
C LYS A 154 -5.08 -26.34 5.72
N ILE A 155 -5.27 -25.92 6.97
CA ILE A 155 -6.37 -25.08 7.43
C ILE A 155 -5.89 -23.62 7.51
N GLY A 156 -6.62 -22.70 6.86
CA GLY A 156 -6.34 -21.27 6.94
C GLY A 156 -6.82 -20.70 8.28
N VAL A 157 -5.88 -20.25 9.11
CA VAL A 157 -6.12 -19.65 10.43
C VAL A 157 -5.79 -18.15 10.39
N GLU A 158 -6.66 -17.34 10.98
CA GLU A 158 -6.47 -15.90 11.12
C GLU A 158 -6.71 -15.47 12.58
N PHE A 159 -5.75 -14.77 13.16
CA PHE A 159 -5.89 -14.14 14.48
C PHE A 159 -5.85 -12.62 14.36
N LEU A 160 -6.74 -11.95 15.08
CA LEU A 160 -6.68 -10.50 15.30
C LEU A 160 -6.04 -10.25 16.66
N TYR A 161 -4.93 -9.53 16.68
CA TYR A 161 -4.20 -9.15 17.89
C TYR A 161 -4.25 -7.63 18.09
N GLU A 162 -4.80 -7.18 19.21
CA GLU A 162 -4.66 -5.78 19.66
C GLU A 162 -3.22 -5.56 20.16
N ILE A 163 -2.46 -4.70 19.49
CA ILE A 163 -0.98 -4.58 19.62
C ILE A 163 -0.55 -4.28 21.06
N TYR A 164 -1.37 -3.55 21.81
CA TYR A 164 -1.08 -3.09 23.17
C TYR A 164 -1.62 -4.02 24.27
N CYS A 165 -2.38 -5.06 23.91
CA CYS A 165 -3.03 -5.98 24.86
C CYS A 165 -2.03 -6.58 25.87
N PRO A 166 -2.35 -6.65 27.18
CA PRO A 166 -1.44 -7.15 28.20
C PRO A 166 -1.11 -8.65 28.06
N THR A 167 -1.90 -9.42 27.30
CA THR A 167 -1.61 -10.84 27.02
C THR A 167 -0.48 -11.04 26.02
N ILE A 168 -0.14 -10.02 25.20
CA ILE A 168 1.01 -10.08 24.29
C ILE A 168 2.29 -9.89 25.11
N GLN A 169 3.15 -10.90 25.09
CA GLN A 169 4.45 -10.90 25.76
C GLN A 169 5.56 -10.43 24.82
N LYS A 170 5.46 -10.77 23.53
CA LYS A 170 6.43 -10.37 22.51
C LYS A 170 5.81 -10.35 21.11
N ILE A 171 6.29 -9.43 20.27
CA ILE A 171 6.11 -9.48 18.81
C ILE A 171 7.51 -9.52 18.18
N GLU A 172 7.73 -10.39 17.21
CA GLU A 172 8.98 -10.48 16.45
C GLU A 172 8.66 -10.34 14.96
N THR A 173 9.32 -9.44 14.25
CA THR A 173 9.25 -9.40 12.78
C THR A 173 10.24 -10.42 12.24
N LEU A 174 9.76 -11.47 11.59
CA LEU A 174 10.60 -12.54 11.02
C LEU A 174 11.11 -12.15 9.63
N ARG A 175 10.24 -11.57 8.79
CA ARG A 175 10.62 -10.94 7.52
C ARG A 175 9.95 -9.57 7.43
N LEU A 176 10.78 -8.53 7.34
CA LEU A 176 10.31 -7.16 7.12
C LEU A 176 10.17 -6.90 5.61
N GLU A 177 8.99 -7.17 5.07
CA GLU A 177 8.61 -6.81 3.69
C GLU A 177 7.31 -5.99 3.67
N ARG A 178 7.13 -5.20 2.61
CA ARG A 178 5.86 -4.55 2.24
C ARG A 178 5.28 -5.23 1.01
N ARG A 179 3.97 -5.16 0.82
CA ARG A 179 3.30 -5.51 -0.44
C ARG A 179 2.86 -4.26 -1.20
N LEU A 180 2.35 -4.46 -2.41
CA LEU A 180 1.74 -3.40 -3.24
C LEU A 180 0.49 -2.79 -2.58
N ASP A 181 -0.20 -3.56 -1.73
CA ASP A 181 -1.51 -3.26 -1.17
C ASP A 181 -1.50 -3.20 0.37
N GLU A 182 -2.40 -2.40 0.94
CA GLU A 182 -2.59 -2.25 2.40
C GLU A 182 -3.70 -3.15 2.98
N ASP A 183 -4.47 -3.86 2.13
CA ASP A 183 -5.40 -4.95 2.49
C ASP A 183 -5.07 -6.20 1.66
N LEU A 184 -4.61 -7.27 2.32
CA LEU A 184 -4.28 -8.57 1.70
C LEU A 184 -5.34 -9.65 1.98
N THR A 185 -6.57 -9.28 2.35
CA THR A 185 -7.66 -10.26 2.61
C THR A 185 -8.03 -11.11 1.39
N TYR A 186 -7.58 -10.75 0.18
CA TYR A 186 -7.64 -11.62 -1.01
C TYR A 186 -6.82 -12.91 -0.88
N LEU A 187 -5.85 -12.98 0.04
CA LEU A 187 -5.11 -14.20 0.38
C LEU A 187 -6.00 -15.32 0.98
N ARG A 188 -7.28 -15.03 1.27
CA ARG A 188 -8.31 -16.05 1.58
C ARG A 188 -8.72 -16.85 0.36
N ASP A 189 -8.86 -16.19 -0.79
CA ASP A 189 -9.32 -16.78 -2.04
C ASP A 189 -8.15 -17.20 -2.98
N ALA A 190 -6.93 -16.74 -2.68
CA ALA A 190 -5.70 -17.24 -3.28
C ALA A 190 -5.39 -18.73 -3.00
N PRO A 191 -4.44 -19.35 -3.74
CA PRO A 191 -3.84 -20.63 -3.38
C PRO A 191 -3.15 -20.59 -2.00
N PRO A 192 -3.18 -21.68 -1.21
CA PRO A 192 -2.58 -21.72 0.13
C PRO A 192 -1.09 -21.39 0.20
N GLU A 193 -0.34 -21.65 -0.87
CA GLU A 193 1.12 -21.40 -0.99
C GLU A 193 1.50 -19.98 -0.58
N TYR A 194 0.74 -18.97 -1.01
CA TYR A 194 0.97 -17.56 -0.70
C TYR A 194 0.56 -17.16 0.74
N SER A 195 0.04 -18.10 1.54
CA SER A 195 -0.37 -17.93 2.95
C SER A 195 0.28 -18.95 3.89
N THR A 196 1.19 -19.81 3.42
CA THR A 196 1.76 -20.92 4.21
C THR A 196 3.17 -20.55 4.68
N PHE A 197 3.36 -20.40 5.99
CA PHE A 197 4.64 -20.01 6.60
C PHE A 197 5.02 -20.98 7.72
N PRO A 198 6.27 -21.50 7.77
CA PRO A 198 6.66 -22.45 8.80
C PRO A 198 6.71 -21.79 10.19
N PRO A 199 6.24 -22.46 11.25
CA PRO A 199 6.19 -21.88 12.61
C PRO A 199 7.59 -21.61 13.20
N ASP A 200 8.59 -22.30 12.70
CA ASP A 200 10.00 -22.20 13.11
C ASP A 200 10.85 -21.37 12.13
N MET A 201 10.22 -20.48 11.35
CA MET A 201 10.94 -19.52 10.51
C MET A 201 11.91 -18.66 11.34
N GLU A 202 13.16 -18.59 10.91
CA GLU A 202 14.18 -17.71 11.51
C GLU A 202 13.99 -16.24 11.12
N VAL A 203 14.62 -15.32 11.88
CA VAL A 203 14.55 -13.87 11.62
C VAL A 203 15.54 -13.48 10.51
N GLU A 204 15.03 -12.98 9.40
CA GLU A 204 15.79 -12.41 8.30
C GLU A 204 16.21 -10.97 8.62
N ILE A 205 17.47 -10.81 9.05
CA ILE A 205 18.03 -9.50 9.42
C ILE A 205 18.43 -8.73 8.15
N LEU A 206 17.71 -7.66 7.83
CA LEU A 206 18.12 -6.70 6.80
C LEU A 206 19.34 -5.88 7.26
N PRO A 207 20.29 -5.57 6.37
CA PRO A 207 21.46 -4.75 6.72
C PRO A 207 21.07 -3.31 7.05
N GLU A 208 21.79 -2.68 7.98
CA GLU A 208 21.40 -1.37 8.53
C GLU A 208 21.39 -0.27 7.44
N GLY A 209 20.26 0.44 7.34
CA GLY A 209 20.08 1.57 6.42
C GLY A 209 19.54 1.23 5.03
N THR A 210 19.29 -0.04 4.69
CA THR A 210 18.50 -0.35 3.49
C THR A 210 17.03 0.03 3.68
N PRO A 211 16.34 0.57 2.66
CA PRO A 211 14.89 0.76 2.71
C PRO A 211 14.18 -0.59 2.79
N VAL A 212 13.00 -0.61 3.41
CA VAL A 212 12.15 -1.80 3.51
C VAL A 212 11.81 -2.31 2.10
N PRO A 213 12.08 -3.58 1.76
CA PRO A 213 11.79 -4.12 0.44
C PRO A 213 10.27 -4.17 0.20
N VAL A 214 9.86 -3.72 -0.99
CA VAL A 214 8.51 -3.92 -1.51
C VAL A 214 8.53 -5.19 -2.36
N ASN A 215 7.59 -6.08 -2.11
CA ASN A 215 7.43 -7.36 -2.77
C ASN A 215 6.31 -7.25 -3.81
N ASP A 216 6.70 -6.99 -5.06
CA ASP A 216 5.81 -6.71 -6.20
C ASP A 216 5.07 -7.95 -6.73
N LEU A 217 5.20 -9.11 -6.05
CA LEU A 217 4.55 -10.36 -6.43
C LEU A 217 3.02 -10.24 -6.38
N LYS A 218 2.40 -10.31 -7.57
CA LYS A 218 0.95 -10.41 -7.74
C LYS A 218 0.50 -11.86 -7.60
N VAL A 219 -0.51 -12.08 -6.77
CA VAL A 219 -1.00 -13.41 -6.40
C VAL A 219 -2.17 -13.83 -7.31
N PRO A 220 -2.08 -14.92 -8.08
CA PRO A 220 -3.24 -15.45 -8.80
C PRO A 220 -4.31 -15.92 -7.80
N LEU A 221 -5.58 -15.59 -8.04
CA LEU A 221 -6.68 -16.15 -7.25
C LEU A 221 -7.05 -17.56 -7.73
N ARG A 222 -7.72 -18.34 -6.88
CA ARG A 222 -8.37 -19.60 -7.31
C ARG A 222 -9.56 -19.29 -8.23
N PRO A 223 -10.10 -20.25 -9.01
CA PRO A 223 -11.40 -20.09 -9.64
C PRO A 223 -12.51 -19.78 -8.61
N ALA A 224 -13.60 -19.15 -9.07
CA ALA A 224 -14.76 -18.78 -8.25
C ALA A 224 -15.48 -20.03 -7.68
N PRO A 225 -16.23 -19.93 -6.56
CA PRO A 225 -16.64 -18.71 -5.84
C PRO A 225 -15.56 -18.16 -4.88
N TRP A 226 -15.69 -16.86 -4.58
CA TRP A 226 -14.79 -16.11 -3.69
C TRP A 226 -15.54 -15.50 -2.51
N THR A 227 -14.78 -15.17 -1.45
CA THR A 227 -15.26 -14.49 -0.24
C THR A 227 -15.72 -13.05 -0.52
N ARG A 228 -15.14 -12.37 -1.52
CA ARG A 228 -15.57 -11.05 -2.02
C ARG A 228 -15.57 -11.04 -3.56
N ARG A 229 -16.33 -10.12 -4.16
CA ARG A 229 -16.27 -9.85 -5.62
C ARG A 229 -15.01 -9.05 -5.96
N TRP A 230 -13.86 -9.71 -6.03
CA TRP A 230 -12.55 -9.07 -6.26
C TRP A 230 -12.45 -8.29 -7.57
N GLU A 231 -13.28 -8.58 -8.57
CA GLU A 231 -13.33 -7.80 -9.83
C GLU A 231 -13.62 -6.31 -9.59
N ARG A 232 -14.25 -5.98 -8.45
CA ARG A 232 -14.63 -4.62 -8.05
C ARG A 232 -13.51 -3.80 -7.43
N TYR A 233 -12.47 -4.44 -6.90
CA TYR A 233 -11.43 -3.77 -6.10
C TYR A 233 -10.15 -3.42 -6.89
N THR A 234 -10.09 -3.78 -8.17
CA THR A 234 -8.96 -3.56 -9.09
C THR A 234 -8.52 -2.09 -9.22
N ASP A 235 -9.42 -1.13 -8.97
CA ASP A 235 -9.11 0.31 -8.94
C ASP A 235 -8.30 0.74 -7.69
N ARG A 236 -8.26 -0.10 -6.64
CA ARG A 236 -7.66 0.17 -5.32
C ARG A 236 -6.56 -0.82 -4.92
N LEU A 237 -6.61 -2.06 -5.42
CA LEU A 237 -5.71 -3.16 -5.08
C LEU A 237 -5.03 -3.70 -6.35
N ASN A 238 -3.72 -3.88 -6.28
CA ASN A 238 -2.84 -4.19 -7.42
C ASN A 238 -2.12 -5.54 -7.29
N GLY A 239 -2.17 -6.17 -6.11
CA GLY A 239 -1.37 -7.32 -5.68
C GLY A 239 -2.00 -8.70 -5.93
N TYR A 240 -3.08 -8.79 -6.71
CA TYR A 240 -3.64 -10.06 -7.19
C TYR A 240 -3.89 -10.06 -8.70
N ILE A 241 -4.09 -11.27 -9.24
CA ILE A 241 -4.47 -11.54 -10.63
C ILE A 241 -5.78 -12.32 -10.61
N LEU A 242 -6.77 -11.85 -11.36
CA LEU A 242 -8.03 -12.56 -11.60
C LEU A 242 -7.78 -13.71 -12.60
N PRO A 243 -8.42 -14.90 -12.44
CA PRO A 243 -8.33 -15.97 -13.44
C PRO A 243 -8.99 -15.57 -14.75
N ASP A 244 -8.44 -16.07 -15.86
CA ASP A 244 -8.97 -15.79 -17.21
C ASP A 244 -10.38 -16.38 -17.42
N ASP A 245 -10.70 -17.52 -16.80
CA ASP A 245 -12.00 -18.23 -16.87
C ASP A 245 -13.15 -17.53 -16.10
N LEU A 246 -13.14 -16.19 -16.02
CA LEU A 246 -14.22 -15.40 -15.42
C LEU A 246 -15.49 -15.49 -16.30
N PRO A 247 -16.66 -15.92 -15.78
CA PRO A 247 -17.84 -16.16 -16.61
C PRO A 247 -18.32 -14.94 -17.40
N ASP A 248 -18.41 -15.11 -18.71
CA ASP A 248 -18.63 -14.09 -19.76
C ASP A 248 -20.00 -13.38 -19.74
N TYR A 249 -20.78 -13.54 -18.66
CA TYR A 249 -22.08 -12.87 -18.43
C TYR A 249 -21.95 -11.33 -18.23
N LYS A 250 -20.74 -10.77 -18.40
CA LYS A 250 -20.29 -9.57 -17.68
C LYS A 250 -19.75 -8.40 -18.53
N THR A 251 -20.12 -8.28 -19.81
CA THR A 251 -19.58 -7.23 -20.72
C THR A 251 -20.50 -6.05 -21.04
N SER A 252 -21.68 -5.91 -20.39
CA SER A 252 -22.42 -4.62 -20.43
C SER A 252 -23.39 -4.41 -19.26
N GLU A 253 -24.12 -5.44 -18.83
CA GLU A 253 -25.02 -5.36 -17.68
C GLU A 253 -24.24 -5.33 -16.37
N MET A 254 -23.27 -6.24 -16.18
CA MET A 254 -22.39 -6.18 -15.00
C MET A 254 -21.43 -4.98 -15.05
N GLU A 255 -21.12 -4.41 -16.21
CA GLU A 255 -20.49 -3.08 -16.29
C GLU A 255 -21.40 -1.98 -15.74
N ARG A 256 -22.71 -1.99 -16.06
CA ARG A 256 -23.69 -1.05 -15.48
C ARG A 256 -23.84 -1.27 -13.98
N GLU A 257 -24.03 -2.52 -13.53
CA GLU A 257 -24.05 -2.83 -12.09
C GLU A 257 -22.74 -2.46 -11.41
N SER A 258 -21.58 -2.55 -12.07
CA SER A 258 -20.34 -2.03 -11.52
C SER A 258 -20.40 -0.50 -11.42
N LYS A 259 -20.83 0.19 -12.47
CA LYS A 259 -21.00 1.66 -12.48
C LYS A 259 -22.05 2.16 -11.47
N PHE A 260 -23.00 1.33 -10.99
CA PHE A 260 -24.01 1.73 -9.99
C PHE A 260 -23.80 1.14 -8.58
N LEU A 261 -23.24 -0.06 -8.44
CA LEU A 261 -23.09 -0.80 -7.17
C LEU A 261 -21.64 -1.13 -6.81
N ASN A 262 -20.67 -0.85 -7.69
CA ASN A 262 -19.29 -0.80 -7.26
C ASN A 262 -19.04 0.54 -6.56
N ILE A 263 -18.15 0.50 -5.57
CA ILE A 263 -17.38 1.63 -5.06
C ILE A 263 -16.47 2.23 -6.17
N GLY A 264 -16.62 1.83 -7.44
CA GLY A 264 -15.89 2.31 -8.61
C GLY A 264 -16.42 3.59 -9.25
N TRP A 265 -17.73 3.85 -9.35
CA TRP A 265 -18.19 5.18 -9.85
C TRP A 265 -17.96 6.26 -8.79
N GLN A 266 -18.33 5.94 -7.53
CA GLN A 266 -17.90 6.73 -6.39
C GLN A 266 -16.37 6.81 -6.31
N GLY A 267 -15.63 5.71 -6.51
CA GLY A 267 -14.18 5.62 -6.34
C GLY A 267 -13.35 6.35 -7.39
N GLN A 268 -13.78 6.29 -8.65
CA GLN A 268 -13.17 7.06 -9.74
C GLN A 268 -13.39 8.56 -9.53
N VAL A 269 -14.50 8.97 -8.90
CA VAL A 269 -14.72 10.36 -8.45
C VAL A 269 -13.92 10.68 -7.18
N MET A 270 -13.92 9.79 -6.17
CA MET A 270 -13.22 9.95 -4.89
C MET A 270 -11.69 10.02 -5.03
N LYS A 271 -11.13 9.38 -6.06
CA LYS A 271 -9.73 9.56 -6.47
C LYS A 271 -9.39 11.02 -6.81
N TYR A 272 -10.39 11.81 -7.19
CA TYR A 272 -10.29 13.25 -7.45
C TYR A 272 -11.03 14.11 -6.41
N ASP A 273 -11.64 13.49 -5.39
CA ASP A 273 -12.27 14.19 -4.27
C ASP A 273 -11.21 14.61 -3.26
N LEU A 274 -10.68 15.80 -3.47
CA LEU A 274 -9.68 16.42 -2.58
C LEU A 274 -10.25 16.73 -1.19
N LEU A 275 -11.58 16.84 -1.04
CA LEU A 275 -12.21 17.08 0.26
C LEU A 275 -12.24 15.78 1.07
N LEU A 276 -12.61 14.66 0.45
CA LEU A 276 -12.53 13.35 1.08
C LEU A 276 -11.07 13.01 1.44
N GLN A 277 -10.12 13.23 0.53
CA GLN A 277 -8.69 13.01 0.81
C GLN A 277 -8.17 13.89 1.96
N TYR A 278 -8.67 15.11 2.10
CA TYR A 278 -8.37 15.99 3.23
C TYR A 278 -9.00 15.48 4.55
N HIS A 279 -10.18 14.86 4.51
CA HIS A 279 -10.82 14.23 5.67
C HIS A 279 -10.26 12.85 6.04
N GLU A 280 -9.72 12.09 5.09
CA GLU A 280 -9.09 10.78 5.32
C GLU A 280 -7.61 10.89 5.74
N THR A 281 -6.99 12.06 5.55
CA THR A 281 -5.60 12.34 5.93
C THR A 281 -5.51 13.34 7.08
N ILE A 282 -4.33 13.38 7.71
CA ILE A 282 -4.05 14.24 8.86
C ILE A 282 -2.98 15.24 8.41
N SER A 283 -3.16 16.51 8.74
CA SER A 283 -2.26 17.58 8.27
C SER A 283 -0.81 17.33 8.69
N VAL A 284 0.15 17.81 7.89
CA VAL A 284 1.58 17.59 8.16
C VAL A 284 1.99 18.32 9.45
N GLU A 285 1.34 19.44 9.73
CA GLU A 285 1.51 20.26 10.91
C GLU A 285 1.07 19.54 12.19
N GLU A 286 -0.06 18.81 12.13
CA GLU A 286 -0.53 17.99 13.24
C GLU A 286 0.33 16.73 13.42
N GLN A 287 0.72 16.07 12.33
CA GLN A 287 1.67 14.97 12.37
C GLN A 287 3.00 15.40 13.02
N ASP A 288 3.63 16.48 12.55
CA ASP A 288 4.88 17.00 13.10
C ASP A 288 4.71 17.50 14.56
N ALA A 289 3.50 17.88 15.00
CA ALA A 289 3.22 18.17 16.41
C ALA A 289 3.18 16.88 17.26
N ILE A 290 2.54 15.81 16.77
CA ILE A 290 2.51 14.50 17.42
C ILE A 290 3.93 13.91 17.49
N TRP A 291 4.69 13.94 16.39
CA TRP A 291 6.06 13.43 16.31
C TRP A 291 7.08 14.25 17.12
N ARG A 292 6.74 15.50 17.49
CA ARG A 292 7.51 16.28 18.46
C ARG A 292 7.26 15.86 19.91
N GLU A 293 6.07 15.31 20.22
CA GLU A 293 5.77 14.79 21.56
C GLU A 293 6.32 13.37 21.77
N VAL A 294 6.24 12.49 20.77
CA VAL A 294 6.58 11.06 20.93
C VAL A 294 7.89 10.61 20.27
N GLY A 295 8.44 11.39 19.32
CA GLY A 295 9.55 10.97 18.46
C GLY A 295 10.82 10.62 19.23
N ASP A 296 11.25 11.48 20.17
CA ASP A 296 12.47 11.29 20.96
C ASP A 296 12.46 9.97 21.76
N ALA A 297 11.29 9.59 22.28
CA ALA A 297 11.10 8.36 23.03
C ALA A 297 11.12 7.12 22.11
N LEU A 298 10.52 7.21 20.92
CA LEU A 298 10.55 6.14 19.92
C LEU A 298 11.97 5.93 19.37
N GLU A 299 12.68 7.01 19.02
CA GLU A 299 14.08 6.98 18.55
C GLU A 299 15.02 6.36 19.59
N THR A 300 14.88 6.77 20.87
CA THR A 300 15.68 6.19 21.98
C THR A 300 15.42 4.69 22.12
N ARG A 301 14.15 4.27 22.09
CA ARG A 301 13.74 2.87 22.22
C ARG A 301 14.23 2.01 21.05
N ASP A 302 14.20 2.53 19.82
CA ASP A 302 14.68 1.80 18.64
C ASP A 302 16.21 1.62 18.67
N LEU A 303 16.95 2.61 19.17
CA LEU A 303 18.38 2.47 19.45
C LEU A 303 18.63 1.41 20.55
N ASP A 304 17.81 1.35 21.60
CA ASP A 304 17.95 0.34 22.65
C ASP A 304 17.57 -1.08 22.16
N MET A 305 16.53 -1.23 21.33
CA MET A 305 16.26 -2.52 20.66
C MET A 305 17.44 -2.96 19.80
N ARG A 306 18.06 -2.06 19.03
CA ARG A 306 19.26 -2.39 18.22
C ARG A 306 20.43 -2.82 19.09
N LYS A 307 20.68 -2.15 20.22
CA LYS A 307 21.70 -2.57 21.21
C LYS A 307 21.39 -3.96 21.77
N VAL A 308 20.12 -4.28 22.05
CA VAL A 308 19.70 -5.60 22.52
C VAL A 308 19.84 -6.67 21.43
N ALA A 309 19.45 -6.37 20.18
CA ALA A 309 19.60 -7.27 19.04
C ALA A 309 21.08 -7.58 18.74
N ALA A 310 21.94 -6.57 18.72
CA ALA A 310 23.38 -6.73 18.54
C ALA A 310 24.02 -7.59 19.65
N LYS A 311 23.61 -7.40 20.91
CA LYS A 311 24.02 -8.27 22.04
C LYS A 311 23.55 -9.71 21.85
N ARG A 312 22.29 -9.93 21.44
CA ARG A 312 21.72 -11.27 21.16
C ARG A 312 22.48 -11.98 20.03
N ALA A 313 22.85 -11.25 18.97
CA ALA A 313 23.65 -11.77 17.86
C ALA A 313 25.06 -12.18 18.33
N PHE A 314 25.74 -11.31 19.08
CA PHE A 314 27.08 -11.57 19.61
C PHE A 314 27.12 -12.74 20.62
N SER A 315 26.03 -13.01 21.34
CA SER A 315 25.97 -14.07 22.36
C SER A 315 25.90 -15.51 21.84
N LYS A 316 25.79 -15.75 20.52
CA LYS A 316 25.88 -17.10 19.94
C LYS A 316 27.36 -17.44 19.68
N PRO A 317 27.98 -18.30 20.50
CA PRO A 317 27.99 -19.71 20.10
C PRO A 317 27.88 -20.69 21.27
N THR A 318 26.70 -21.28 21.48
CA THR A 318 26.56 -22.48 22.31
C THR A 318 27.11 -23.68 21.54
N LYS A 319 28.17 -24.32 22.03
CA LYS A 319 28.60 -25.62 21.50
C LYS A 319 27.44 -26.62 21.64
N ARG A 320 27.07 -27.28 20.54
CA ARG A 320 26.36 -28.57 20.64
C ARG A 320 27.35 -29.57 21.24
N GLN A 321 26.91 -30.30 22.26
CA GLN A 321 27.53 -31.55 22.72
C GLN A 321 26.91 -32.72 21.95
#